data_AF-D8Q234-F1
#
_entry.id   AF-D8Q234-F1
#
_cell.length_a   1.000
_cell.length_b   1.000
_cell.length_c   1.000
_cell.angle_alpha   90.00
_cell.angle_beta   90.00
_cell.angle_gamma   90.00
#
_symmetry.space_group_name_H-M   'P 1'
#
loop_
_entity.id
_entity.type
_entity.pdbx_description
1 polymer ?
#
loop_
_entity_poly.entity_id
_entity_poly.type
_entity_poly.pdbx_seq_one_letter_code
_entity_poly.pdbx_strand_id
1 'polypeptide(L)'
;MSTDMADASYYASELLRLVRVIEDARYGMVAAYSLGVYEWLLSLDEEILLIIRAPWTAMKFAYLFCRYYYLIYWPLMLWAFVGNHNYSLCLGLTRPVNALLMPMQFISQGIMAMRAYAFTGRNKRIAILLVTCYTLLVGVDIWTFTIHILLPPQELYTLLGGTGCFPNYGDKSLAFRYGICMLAAVLMDLVSLISMLSYHRHFDNSPGSLSRVFISQGLFVFACVALMNAVGAIIYFNPITHYSGIFLPVVVITSNVLACRIILHLRRKAYPTSSELMRQHSILVREDLRTRDESQPPPTPLHYQRSSPDPWTHR
;
A
#
# COMPACT_ATOMS: atom_id res chain seq x y z
N MET A 1 -51.97 -18.69 -3.96
CA MET A 1 -51.15 -19.74 -4.59
C MET A 1 -50.12 -19.19 -5.58
N SER A 2 -50.48 -18.32 -6.55
CA SER A 2 -49.50 -17.67 -7.43
C SER A 2 -48.69 -16.56 -6.74
N THR A 3 -49.30 -15.83 -5.80
CA THR A 3 -48.64 -14.82 -4.95
C THR A 3 -47.67 -15.45 -3.97
N ASP A 4 -48.04 -16.56 -3.33
CA ASP A 4 -47.20 -17.25 -2.34
C ASP A 4 -45.92 -17.86 -2.96
N MET A 5 -46.00 -18.34 -4.21
CA MET A 5 -44.82 -18.81 -4.95
C MET A 5 -43.90 -17.68 -5.40
N ALA A 6 -44.47 -16.52 -5.79
CA ALA A 6 -43.68 -15.34 -6.15
C ALA A 6 -42.91 -14.82 -4.94
N ASP A 7 -43.57 -14.75 -3.78
CA ASP A 7 -42.96 -14.35 -2.51
C ASP A 7 -41.86 -15.33 -2.09
N ALA A 8 -42.12 -16.64 -2.12
CA ALA A 8 -41.11 -17.65 -1.80
C ALA A 8 -39.87 -17.58 -2.72
N SER A 9 -40.08 -17.35 -4.02
CA SER A 9 -38.98 -17.19 -4.98
C SER A 9 -38.15 -15.93 -4.72
N TYR A 10 -38.81 -14.84 -4.30
CA TYR A 10 -38.16 -13.59 -3.93
C TYR A 10 -37.29 -13.77 -2.69
N TYR A 11 -37.84 -14.35 -1.61
CA TYR A 11 -37.09 -14.63 -0.38
C TYR A 11 -35.90 -15.58 -0.60
N ALA A 12 -36.09 -16.64 -1.40
CA ALA A 12 -35.00 -17.55 -1.75
C ALA A 12 -33.88 -16.84 -2.53
N SER A 13 -34.24 -15.95 -3.45
CA SER A 13 -33.25 -15.17 -4.21
C SER A 13 -32.46 -14.21 -3.33
N GLU A 14 -33.11 -13.56 -2.37
CA GLU A 14 -32.47 -12.62 -1.44
C GLU A 14 -31.55 -13.35 -0.46
N LEU A 15 -31.96 -14.50 0.05
CA LEU A 15 -31.13 -15.35 0.90
C LEU A 15 -29.87 -15.86 0.18
N LEU A 16 -30.02 -16.37 -1.04
CA LEU A 16 -28.88 -16.81 -1.84
C LEU A 16 -27.88 -15.67 -2.11
N ARG A 17 -28.37 -14.44 -2.28
CA ARG A 17 -27.52 -13.25 -2.45
C ARG A 17 -26.76 -12.92 -1.18
N LEU A 18 -27.42 -12.94 -0.02
CA LEU A 18 -26.78 -12.68 1.27
C LEU A 18 -25.68 -13.70 1.59
N VAL A 19 -25.92 -14.98 1.33
CA VAL A 19 -24.91 -16.04 1.50
C VAL A 19 -23.69 -15.77 0.62
N ARG A 20 -23.90 -15.44 -0.66
CA ARG A 20 -22.80 -15.10 -1.59
C ARG A 20 -21.98 -13.91 -1.10
N VAL A 21 -22.61 -12.85 -0.63
CA VAL A 21 -21.93 -11.66 -0.10
C VAL A 21 -21.02 -12.00 1.09
N ILE A 22 -21.47 -12.91 1.96
CA ILE A 22 -20.68 -13.37 3.12
C ILE A 22 -19.50 -14.24 2.68
N GLU A 23 -19.73 -15.20 1.78
CA GLU A 23 -18.67 -16.05 1.22
C GLU A 23 -17.60 -15.24 0.51
N ASP A 24 -18.04 -14.32 -0.37
CA ASP A 24 -17.20 -13.38 -1.08
C ASP A 24 -16.32 -12.59 -0.11
N ALA A 25 -16.90 -12.02 0.95
CA ALA A 25 -16.14 -11.29 1.96
C ALA A 25 -15.10 -12.19 2.64
N ARG A 26 -15.45 -13.43 3.00
CA ARG A 26 -14.52 -14.41 3.60
C ARG A 26 -13.35 -14.72 2.68
N TYR A 27 -13.61 -15.04 1.42
CA TYR A 27 -12.55 -15.28 0.44
C TYR A 27 -11.69 -14.03 0.23
N GLY A 28 -12.30 -12.85 0.17
CA GLY A 28 -11.60 -11.56 0.09
C GLY A 28 -10.64 -11.33 1.27
N MET A 29 -11.07 -11.61 2.49
CA MET A 29 -10.22 -11.47 3.68
C MET A 29 -9.05 -12.46 3.69
N VAL A 30 -9.28 -13.72 3.30
CA VAL A 30 -8.23 -14.74 3.22
C VAL A 30 -7.24 -14.41 2.11
N ALA A 31 -7.72 -13.99 0.94
CA ALA A 31 -6.89 -13.59 -0.18
C ALA A 31 -6.03 -12.36 0.15
N ALA A 32 -6.64 -11.33 0.74
CA ALA A 32 -5.93 -10.12 1.14
C ALA A 32 -4.85 -10.44 2.20
N TYR A 33 -5.16 -11.29 3.19
CA TYR A 33 -4.15 -11.73 4.16
C TYR A 33 -3.00 -12.49 3.52
N SER A 34 -3.32 -13.42 2.63
CA SER A 34 -2.33 -14.25 1.94
C SER A 34 -1.38 -13.37 1.13
N LEU A 35 -1.92 -12.34 0.46
CA LEU A 35 -1.12 -11.32 -0.21
C LEU A 35 -0.22 -10.59 0.80
N GLY A 36 -0.77 -10.11 1.93
CA GLY A 36 0.03 -9.44 2.97
C GLY A 36 1.18 -10.29 3.51
N VAL A 37 0.93 -11.57 3.81
CA VAL A 37 1.95 -12.52 4.28
C VAL A 37 3.00 -12.80 3.19
N TYR A 38 2.58 -13.03 1.95
CA TYR A 38 3.49 -13.23 0.81
C TYR A 38 4.43 -12.03 0.64
N GLU A 39 3.86 -10.84 0.70
CA GLU A 39 4.57 -9.57 0.60
C GLU A 39 5.55 -9.34 1.74
N TRP A 40 5.17 -9.72 2.96
CA TRP A 40 6.04 -9.72 4.12
C TRP A 40 7.25 -10.64 3.93
N LEU A 41 7.02 -11.89 3.52
CA LEU A 41 8.09 -12.88 3.29
C LEU A 41 9.09 -12.40 2.24
N LEU A 42 8.60 -11.86 1.10
CA LEU A 42 9.46 -11.36 0.03
C LEU A 42 10.37 -10.19 0.46
N SER A 43 9.92 -9.39 1.42
CA SER A 43 10.62 -8.16 1.82
C SER A 43 11.38 -8.30 3.15
N LEU A 44 11.42 -9.51 3.73
CA LEU A 44 12.01 -9.78 5.04
C LEU A 44 13.52 -9.49 5.06
N ASP A 45 14.26 -9.94 4.05
CA ASP A 45 15.71 -9.72 3.96
C ASP A 45 16.07 -8.22 3.92
N GLU A 46 15.31 -7.47 3.12
CA GLU A 46 15.48 -6.02 2.99
C GLU A 46 15.13 -5.30 4.29
N GLU A 47 14.07 -5.75 4.96
CA GLU A 47 13.61 -5.20 6.24
C GLU A 47 14.66 -5.38 7.34
N ILE A 48 15.23 -6.59 7.46
CA ILE A 48 16.27 -6.88 8.44
C ILE A 48 17.48 -5.95 8.22
N LEU A 49 17.88 -5.77 6.97
CA LEU A 49 19.04 -4.96 6.61
C LEU A 49 18.79 -3.45 6.78
N LEU A 50 17.64 -2.94 6.32
CA LEU A 50 17.37 -1.50 6.17
C LEU A 50 16.57 -0.88 7.33
N ILE A 51 15.77 -1.67 8.06
CA ILE A 51 14.88 -1.19 9.10
C ILE A 51 15.35 -1.66 10.48
N ILE A 52 15.56 -2.97 10.65
CA ILE A 52 15.84 -3.54 11.98
C ILE A 52 17.18 -3.03 12.52
N ARG A 53 18.22 -3.03 11.68
CA ARG A 53 19.57 -2.52 12.04
C ARG A 53 19.66 -1.00 12.14
N ALA A 54 18.69 -0.27 11.60
CA ALA A 54 18.69 1.19 11.64
C ALA A 54 18.34 1.74 13.04
N PRO A 55 18.83 2.94 13.40
CA PRO A 55 18.46 3.57 14.67
C PRO A 55 16.95 3.82 14.77
N TRP A 56 16.46 3.90 16.00
CA TRP A 56 15.06 4.19 16.27
C TRP A 56 14.69 5.59 15.80
N THR A 57 13.67 5.66 14.94
CA THR A 57 13.11 6.91 14.41
C THR A 57 11.58 6.77 14.39
N ALA A 58 10.86 7.89 14.36
CA ALA A 58 9.39 7.87 14.23
C ALA A 58 8.93 7.07 13.00
N MET A 59 9.67 7.15 11.89
CA MET A 59 9.37 6.37 10.68
C MET A 59 9.64 4.87 10.86
N LYS A 60 10.65 4.46 11.65
CA LYS A 60 10.85 3.04 12.00
C LYS A 60 9.67 2.52 12.82
N PHE A 61 9.23 3.27 13.83
CA PHE A 61 8.08 2.89 14.65
C PHE A 61 6.81 2.77 13.80
N ALA A 62 6.50 3.78 12.98
CA ALA A 62 5.32 3.75 12.10
C ALA A 62 5.37 2.59 11.10
N TYR A 63 6.54 2.29 10.53
CA TYR A 63 6.73 1.16 9.62
C TYR A 63 6.47 -0.18 10.33
N LEU A 64 7.11 -0.42 11.49
CA LEU A 64 6.95 -1.66 12.23
C LEU A 64 5.51 -1.83 12.71
N PHE A 65 4.89 -0.75 13.19
CA PHE A 65 3.50 -0.78 13.60
C PHE A 65 2.58 -1.08 12.41
N CYS A 66 2.70 -0.36 11.30
CA CYS A 66 1.95 -0.62 10.06
C CYS A 66 2.04 -2.09 9.64
N ARG A 67 3.26 -2.66 9.64
CA ARG A 67 3.54 -3.99 9.11
C ARG A 67 3.14 -5.13 10.05
N TYR A 68 3.55 -5.07 11.31
CA TYR A 68 3.29 -6.16 12.26
C TYR A 68 1.89 -6.09 12.87
N TYR A 69 1.26 -4.92 12.91
CA TYR A 69 -0.11 -4.81 13.41
C TYR A 69 -1.07 -5.67 12.61
N TYR A 70 -1.03 -5.60 11.27
CA TYR A 70 -1.91 -6.43 10.46
C TYR A 70 -1.54 -7.91 10.49
N LEU A 71 -0.25 -8.27 10.53
CA LEU A 71 0.16 -9.67 10.64
C LEU A 71 -0.35 -10.33 11.93
N ILE A 72 -0.38 -9.59 13.04
CA ILE A 72 -0.82 -10.11 14.34
C ILE A 72 -2.35 -10.07 14.47
N TYR A 73 -2.97 -8.97 14.04
CA TYR A 73 -4.40 -8.75 14.23
C TYR A 73 -5.26 -9.57 13.25
N TRP A 74 -4.81 -9.74 12.01
CA TRP A 74 -5.64 -10.35 10.97
C TRP A 74 -6.03 -11.82 11.24
N PRO A 75 -5.18 -12.67 11.84
CA PRO A 75 -5.61 -14.00 12.30
C PRO A 75 -6.79 -13.97 13.27
N LEU A 76 -6.84 -13.00 14.20
CA LEU A 76 -7.97 -12.81 15.11
C LEU A 76 -9.24 -12.42 14.32
N MET A 77 -9.08 -11.55 13.32
CA MET A 77 -10.19 -11.15 12.45
C MET A 77 -10.70 -12.32 11.59
N LEU A 78 -9.81 -13.14 11.04
CA LEU A 78 -10.18 -14.36 10.31
C LEU A 78 -10.91 -15.36 11.21
N TRP A 79 -10.43 -15.59 12.43
CA TRP A 79 -11.12 -16.42 13.40
C TRP A 79 -12.54 -15.89 13.69
N ALA A 80 -12.68 -14.59 13.90
CA ALA A 80 -13.97 -13.97 14.17
C ALA A 80 -14.93 -14.04 12.96
N PHE A 81 -14.45 -13.81 11.74
CA PHE A 81 -15.32 -13.65 10.55
C PHE A 81 -15.53 -14.95 9.74
N VAL A 82 -14.59 -15.89 9.80
CA VAL A 82 -14.67 -17.17 9.07
C VAL A 82 -15.16 -18.30 9.98
N GLY A 83 -14.85 -18.25 11.28
CA GLY A 83 -15.28 -19.26 12.25
C GLY A 83 -16.80 -19.27 12.47
N ASN A 84 -17.32 -20.39 12.99
CA ASN A 84 -18.72 -20.49 13.41
C ASN A 84 -18.82 -20.18 14.89
N HIS A 85 -19.55 -19.11 15.22
CA HIS A 85 -19.69 -18.62 16.59
C HIS A 85 -21.15 -18.66 17.04
N ASN A 86 -21.37 -18.41 18.33
CA ASN A 86 -22.71 -18.19 18.86
C ASN A 86 -23.09 -16.72 18.70
N TYR A 87 -24.39 -16.44 18.50
CA TYR A 87 -24.90 -15.08 18.33
C TYR A 87 -24.53 -14.15 19.50
N SER A 88 -24.63 -14.65 20.74
CA SER A 88 -24.27 -13.90 21.96
C SER A 88 -22.79 -13.50 22.00
N LEU A 89 -21.90 -14.37 21.52
CA LEU A 89 -20.47 -14.09 21.41
C LEU A 89 -20.23 -12.99 20.36
N CYS A 90 -20.87 -13.10 19.20
CA CYS A 90 -20.74 -12.09 18.15
C CYS A 90 -21.28 -10.72 18.57
N LEU A 91 -22.36 -10.66 19.34
CA LEU A 91 -22.89 -9.39 19.84
C LEU A 91 -21.85 -8.61 20.66
N GLY A 92 -21.03 -9.31 21.44
CA GLY A 92 -19.92 -8.72 22.19
C GLY A 92 -18.66 -8.46 21.34
N LEU A 93 -18.37 -9.30 20.34
CA LEU A 93 -17.13 -9.24 19.56
C LEU A 93 -17.18 -8.32 18.34
N THR A 94 -18.33 -8.13 17.70
CA THR A 94 -18.40 -7.38 16.42
C THR A 94 -17.88 -5.96 16.56
N ARG A 95 -18.24 -5.25 17.64
CA ARG A 95 -17.74 -3.88 17.88
C ARG A 95 -16.23 -3.80 18.11
N PRO A 96 -15.62 -4.53 19.06
CA PRO A 96 -14.18 -4.46 19.28
C PRO A 96 -13.38 -4.94 18.08
N VAL A 97 -13.82 -5.99 17.38
CA VAL A 97 -13.13 -6.49 16.17
C VAL A 97 -13.25 -5.46 15.03
N ASN A 98 -14.38 -4.80 14.85
CA ASN A 98 -14.46 -3.73 13.85
C ASN A 98 -13.61 -2.50 14.23
N ALA A 99 -13.61 -2.11 15.51
CA ALA A 99 -12.81 -1.00 16.01
C ALA A 99 -11.29 -1.25 15.87
N LEU A 100 -10.84 -2.48 16.03
CA LEU A 100 -9.43 -2.85 15.83
C LEU A 100 -9.03 -2.96 14.35
N LEU A 101 -9.96 -2.88 13.40
CA LEU A 101 -9.60 -2.72 11.98
C LEU A 101 -9.15 -1.28 11.67
N MET A 102 -9.68 -0.31 12.41
CA MET A 102 -9.45 1.13 12.23
C MET A 102 -7.97 1.53 12.12
N PRO A 103 -7.03 1.03 12.95
CA PRO A 103 -5.63 1.46 12.86
C PRO A 103 -5.00 1.17 11.50
N MET A 104 -5.35 0.06 10.86
CA MET A 104 -4.80 -0.24 9.53
C MET A 104 -5.18 0.82 8.49
N GLN A 105 -6.36 1.41 8.62
CA GLN A 105 -6.81 2.46 7.70
C GLN A 105 -5.96 3.72 7.87
N PHE A 106 -5.92 4.32 9.06
CA PHE A 106 -5.26 5.61 9.25
C PHE A 106 -3.72 5.54 9.37
N ILE A 107 -3.11 4.39 9.73
CA ILE A 107 -1.65 4.28 9.81
C ILE A 107 -1.03 4.43 8.41
N SER A 108 -1.61 3.75 7.41
CA SER A 108 -1.14 3.84 6.02
C SER A 108 -1.18 5.29 5.51
N GLN A 109 -2.28 5.99 5.78
CA GLN A 109 -2.47 7.40 5.47
C GLN A 109 -1.48 8.31 6.19
N GLY A 110 -1.18 8.00 7.46
CA GLY A 110 -0.18 8.72 8.26
C GLY A 110 1.23 8.58 7.68
N ILE A 111 1.60 7.38 7.21
CA ILE A 111 2.87 7.15 6.51
C ILE A 111 2.95 7.99 5.23
N MET A 112 1.88 8.00 4.45
CA MET A 112 1.82 8.77 3.21
C MET A 112 1.91 10.28 3.47
N ALA A 113 1.20 10.79 4.47
CA ALA A 113 1.27 12.18 4.91
C ALA A 113 2.68 12.57 5.40
N MET A 114 3.32 11.74 6.24
CA MET A 114 4.70 11.97 6.69
C MET A 114 5.68 12.06 5.52
N ARG A 115 5.49 11.23 4.49
CA ARG A 115 6.34 11.24 3.29
C ARG A 115 6.11 12.49 2.46
N ALA A 116 4.86 12.91 2.26
CA ALA A 116 4.55 14.17 1.58
C ALA A 116 5.19 15.38 2.31
N TYR A 117 5.16 15.39 3.64
CA TYR A 117 5.85 16.41 4.43
C TYR A 117 7.38 16.40 4.23
N ALA A 118 8.00 15.21 4.18
CA ALA A 118 9.43 15.10 3.94
C ALA A 118 9.84 15.60 2.54
N PHE A 119 9.04 15.32 1.52
CA PHE A 119 9.30 15.76 0.13
C PHE A 119 9.11 17.26 -0.08
N THR A 120 8.27 17.90 0.72
CA THR A 120 7.99 19.34 0.63
C THR A 120 9.00 20.20 1.41
N GLY A 121 10.24 19.70 1.54
CA GLY A 121 11.34 20.40 2.21
C GLY A 121 11.07 20.71 3.69
N ARG A 122 10.19 19.94 4.35
CA ARG A 122 9.76 20.15 5.74
C ARG A 122 9.09 21.51 5.99
N ASN A 123 8.41 22.09 5.00
CA ASN A 123 7.70 23.35 5.14
C ASN A 123 6.58 23.26 6.20
N LYS A 124 6.67 24.10 7.25
CA LYS A 124 5.71 24.12 8.38
C LYS A 124 4.27 24.40 7.95
N ARG A 125 4.04 25.19 6.89
CA ARG A 125 2.69 25.48 6.38
C ARG A 125 2.02 24.22 5.83
N ILE A 126 2.77 23.44 5.06
CA ILE A 126 2.30 22.16 4.51
C ILE A 126 2.13 21.14 5.65
N ALA A 127 3.01 21.16 6.66
CA ALA A 127 2.84 20.32 7.85
C ALA A 127 1.49 20.57 8.56
N ILE A 128 1.15 21.84 8.81
CA ILE A 128 -0.11 22.22 9.47
C ILE A 128 -1.31 21.74 8.64
N LEU A 129 -1.27 21.94 7.31
CA LEU A 129 -2.32 21.45 6.41
C LEU A 129 -2.48 19.93 6.51
N LEU A 130 -1.38 19.18 6.33
CA LEU A 130 -1.40 17.71 6.35
C LEU A 130 -1.86 17.17 7.71
N VAL A 131 -1.38 17.74 8.83
CA VAL A 131 -1.79 17.32 10.17
C VAL A 131 -3.27 17.61 10.43
N THR A 132 -3.78 18.75 9.94
CA THR A 132 -5.21 19.09 10.07
C THR A 132 -6.07 18.09 9.30
N CYS A 133 -5.75 17.84 8.02
CA CYS A 133 -6.45 16.85 7.21
C CYS A 133 -6.37 15.45 7.81
N TYR A 134 -5.19 15.05 8.30
CA TYR A 134 -4.98 13.76 8.94
C TYR A 134 -5.82 13.60 10.21
N THR A 135 -5.90 14.64 11.04
CA THR A 135 -6.70 14.60 12.28
C THR A 135 -8.19 14.45 11.98
N LEU A 136 -8.69 15.15 10.94
CA LEU A 136 -10.06 15.00 10.47
C LEU A 136 -10.33 13.58 9.95
N LEU A 137 -9.40 13.01 9.18
CA LEU A 137 -9.48 11.63 8.70
C LEU A 137 -9.55 10.63 9.86
N VAL A 138 -8.68 10.76 10.86
CA VAL A 138 -8.72 9.90 12.06
C VAL A 138 -10.06 10.03 12.80
N GLY A 139 -10.62 11.24 12.90
CA GLY A 139 -11.94 11.45 13.48
C GLY A 139 -13.06 10.72 12.70
N VAL A 140 -13.02 10.79 11.37
CA VAL A 140 -13.96 10.07 10.48
C VAL A 140 -13.80 8.56 10.62
N ASP A 141 -12.58 8.06 10.73
CA ASP A 141 -12.29 6.64 10.91
C ASP A 141 -12.81 6.15 12.27
N ILE A 142 -12.53 6.87 13.36
CA ILE A 142 -13.07 6.55 14.69
C ILE A 142 -14.59 6.51 14.63
N TRP A 143 -15.22 7.53 14.06
CA TRP A 143 -16.66 7.57 13.92
C TRP A 143 -17.18 6.37 13.12
N THR A 144 -16.58 6.04 11.97
CA THR A 144 -16.98 4.96 11.07
C THR A 144 -16.84 3.56 11.70
N PHE A 145 -15.74 3.29 12.40
CA PHE A 145 -15.46 1.94 12.90
C PHE A 145 -16.03 1.65 14.29
N THR A 146 -16.39 2.66 15.09
CA THR A 146 -16.83 2.46 16.49
C THR A 146 -18.34 2.64 16.71
N ILE A 147 -19.00 3.52 15.96
CA ILE A 147 -20.40 3.89 16.20
C ILE A 147 -21.35 2.96 15.44
N HIS A 148 -22.56 2.69 15.97
CA HIS A 148 -23.66 1.98 15.28
C HIS A 148 -23.27 0.74 14.44
N ILE A 149 -22.32 -0.08 14.89
CA ILE A 149 -22.03 -1.35 14.24
C ILE A 149 -23.09 -2.37 14.69
N LEU A 150 -24.00 -2.68 13.77
CA LEU A 150 -25.11 -3.60 13.99
C LEU A 150 -24.78 -4.97 13.40
N LEU A 151 -25.16 -6.02 14.12
CA LEU A 151 -25.12 -7.38 13.59
C LEU A 151 -26.35 -7.62 12.70
N PRO A 152 -26.27 -8.58 11.77
CA PRO A 152 -27.44 -9.10 11.10
C PRO A 152 -28.49 -9.64 12.10
N PRO A 153 -29.78 -9.66 11.73
CA PRO A 153 -30.85 -10.23 12.56
C PRO A 153 -30.55 -11.67 12.98
N GLN A 154 -30.94 -12.04 14.20
CA GLN A 154 -30.69 -13.37 14.76
C GLN A 154 -31.29 -14.50 13.91
N GLU A 155 -32.44 -14.27 13.30
CA GLU A 155 -33.12 -15.23 12.41
C GLU A 155 -32.25 -15.64 11.22
N LEU A 156 -31.59 -14.66 10.60
CA LEU A 156 -30.64 -14.91 9.51
C LEU A 156 -29.43 -15.70 10.03
N TYR A 157 -28.92 -15.36 11.21
CA TYR A 157 -27.80 -16.05 11.83
C TYR A 157 -28.09 -17.54 12.11
N THR A 158 -29.30 -17.84 12.60
CA THR A 158 -29.76 -19.22 12.84
C THR A 158 -30.02 -19.98 11.55
N LEU A 159 -30.54 -19.30 10.51
CA LEU A 159 -30.84 -19.90 9.21
C LEU A 159 -29.56 -20.35 8.48
N LEU A 160 -28.46 -19.59 8.62
CA LEU A 160 -27.17 -19.98 8.07
C LEU A 160 -26.44 -21.07 8.90
N GLY A 161 -27.05 -21.61 9.96
CA GLY A 161 -26.47 -22.69 10.77
C GLY A 161 -25.30 -22.27 11.67
N GLY A 162 -25.22 -20.97 12.01
CA GLY A 162 -24.08 -20.39 12.71
C GLY A 162 -23.01 -19.90 11.72
N THR A 163 -22.53 -18.67 11.90
CA THR A 163 -21.58 -18.01 11.00
C THR A 163 -20.61 -17.11 11.76
N GLY A 164 -19.62 -16.55 11.07
CA GLY A 164 -18.72 -15.56 11.67
C GLY A 164 -19.42 -14.28 12.16
N CYS A 165 -18.70 -13.54 13.00
CA CYS A 165 -19.13 -12.27 13.58
C CYS A 165 -18.85 -11.11 12.62
N PHE A 166 -19.67 -10.97 11.58
CA PHE A 166 -19.57 -9.85 10.63
C PHE A 166 -20.60 -8.75 10.92
N PRO A 167 -20.28 -7.48 10.59
CA PRO A 167 -21.26 -6.41 10.65
C PRO A 167 -22.30 -6.58 9.55
N ASN A 168 -23.48 -5.98 9.72
CA ASN A 168 -24.54 -6.03 8.73
C ASN A 168 -24.16 -5.23 7.47
N TYR A 169 -23.51 -5.88 6.50
CA TYR A 169 -23.14 -5.27 5.21
C TYR A 169 -24.34 -4.88 4.33
N GLY A 170 -25.55 -5.36 4.64
CA GLY A 170 -26.79 -4.93 4.01
C GLY A 170 -27.30 -3.58 4.53
N ASP A 171 -26.75 -3.04 5.63
CA ASP A 171 -27.14 -1.75 6.16
C ASP A 171 -26.57 -0.60 5.30
N LYS A 172 -27.49 0.17 4.71
CA LYS A 172 -27.16 1.37 3.92
C LYS A 172 -26.41 2.41 4.74
N SER A 173 -26.69 2.52 6.04
CA SER A 173 -26.01 3.47 6.92
C SER A 173 -24.54 3.09 7.08
N LEU A 174 -24.25 1.81 7.30
CA LEU A 174 -22.88 1.30 7.39
C LEU A 174 -22.10 1.52 6.09
N ALA A 175 -22.70 1.17 4.94
CA ALA A 175 -22.06 1.36 3.64
C ALA A 175 -21.76 2.84 3.36
N PHE A 176 -22.71 3.74 3.64
CA PHE A 176 -22.52 5.17 3.50
C PHE A 176 -21.36 5.69 4.35
N ARG A 177 -21.21 5.20 5.58
CA ARG A 177 -20.10 5.56 6.48
C ARG A 177 -18.76 5.07 5.96
N TYR A 178 -18.67 3.83 5.47
CA TYR A 178 -17.47 3.34 4.78
C TYR A 178 -17.16 4.16 3.52
N GLY A 179 -18.17 4.60 2.78
CA GLY A 179 -18.01 5.52 1.64
C GLY A 179 -17.38 6.85 2.04
N ILE A 180 -17.85 7.46 3.13
CA ILE A 180 -17.27 8.71 3.69
C ILE A 180 -15.82 8.49 4.13
N CYS A 181 -15.53 7.38 4.81
CA CYS A 181 -14.17 7.01 5.22
C CYS A 181 -13.23 6.88 4.02
N MET A 182 -13.64 6.18 2.96
CA MET A 182 -12.86 6.03 1.74
C MET A 182 -12.68 7.37 1.01
N LEU A 183 -13.72 8.21 0.97
CA LEU A 183 -13.63 9.54 0.39
C LEU A 183 -12.66 10.44 1.17
N ALA A 184 -12.68 10.40 2.50
CA ALA A 184 -11.73 11.13 3.33
C ALA A 184 -10.29 10.68 3.05
N ALA A 185 -10.06 9.37 2.87
CA ALA A 185 -8.77 8.82 2.47
C ALA A 185 -8.33 9.33 1.08
N VAL A 186 -9.21 9.32 0.09
CA VAL A 186 -8.92 9.91 -1.24
C VAL A 186 -8.52 11.38 -1.12
N LEU A 187 -9.26 12.17 -0.34
CA LEU A 187 -8.94 13.59 -0.14
C LEU A 187 -7.57 13.77 0.51
N MET A 188 -7.22 12.95 1.50
CA MET A 188 -5.90 12.96 2.14
C MET A 188 -4.78 12.61 1.15
N ASP A 189 -4.99 11.58 0.33
CA ASP A 189 -4.03 11.17 -0.70
C ASP A 189 -3.85 12.27 -1.76
N LEU A 190 -4.94 12.89 -2.21
CA LEU A 190 -4.91 14.00 -3.17
C LEU A 190 -4.22 15.23 -2.59
N VAL A 191 -4.51 15.63 -1.35
CA VAL A 191 -3.83 16.75 -0.69
C VAL A 191 -2.33 16.47 -0.56
N SER A 192 -1.95 15.24 -0.21
CA SER A 192 -0.54 14.81 -0.13
C SER A 192 0.14 14.89 -1.51
N LEU A 193 -0.51 14.36 -2.55
CA LEU A 193 -0.03 14.35 -3.92
C LEU A 193 0.12 15.77 -4.48
N ILE A 194 -0.90 16.62 -4.32
CA ILE A 194 -0.92 18.00 -4.79
C ILE A 194 0.14 18.82 -4.05
N SER A 195 0.29 18.64 -2.74
CA SER A 195 1.32 19.34 -1.95
C SER A 195 2.73 19.01 -2.46
N MET A 196 3.00 17.73 -2.73
CA MET A 196 4.26 17.27 -3.30
C MET A 196 4.49 17.84 -4.71
N LEU A 197 3.52 17.74 -5.61
CA LEU A 197 3.62 18.27 -6.97
C LEU A 197 3.80 19.78 -7.01
N SER A 198 3.07 20.51 -6.17
CA SER A 198 3.12 21.98 -6.11
C SER A 198 4.48 22.46 -5.62
N TYR A 199 5.01 21.82 -4.57
CA TYR A 199 6.35 22.13 -4.08
C TYR A 199 7.40 21.84 -5.15
N HIS A 200 7.35 20.68 -5.80
CA HIS A 200 8.32 20.35 -6.83
C HIS A 200 8.26 21.31 -8.01
N ARG A 201 7.07 21.63 -8.55
CA ARG A 201 6.92 22.59 -9.65
C ARG A 201 7.45 23.99 -9.30
N HIS A 202 7.31 24.41 -8.05
CA HIS A 202 7.79 25.72 -7.60
C HIS A 202 9.32 25.78 -7.45
N PHE A 203 9.96 24.67 -7.10
CA PHE A 203 11.40 24.59 -6.82
C PHE A 203 12.21 23.81 -7.88
N ASP A 204 11.60 23.40 -9.01
CA ASP A 204 12.22 22.55 -10.07
C ASP A 204 13.32 23.24 -10.91
N ASN A 205 13.89 24.35 -10.44
CA ASN A 205 15.07 24.98 -11.07
C ASN A 205 16.39 24.27 -10.72
N SER A 206 16.37 23.12 -10.04
CA SER A 206 17.58 22.37 -9.64
C SER A 206 17.82 21.12 -10.51
N PRO A 207 18.99 20.98 -11.17
CA PRO A 207 19.23 20.01 -12.26
C PRO A 207 19.62 18.59 -11.80
N GLY A 208 18.93 18.02 -10.81
CA GLY A 208 19.25 16.68 -10.28
C GLY A 208 18.35 15.56 -10.84
N SER A 209 18.80 14.82 -11.86
CA SER A 209 18.06 13.69 -12.45
C SER A 209 17.69 12.59 -11.43
N LEU A 210 18.53 12.36 -10.43
CA LEU A 210 18.33 11.33 -9.40
C LEU A 210 17.16 11.64 -8.47
N SER A 211 16.99 12.91 -8.07
CA SER A 211 15.87 13.37 -7.25
C SER A 211 14.54 13.19 -7.99
N ARG A 212 14.52 13.54 -9.28
CA ARG A 212 13.33 13.45 -10.14
C ARG A 212 12.82 12.01 -10.29
N VAL A 213 13.71 11.04 -10.45
CA VAL A 213 13.34 9.61 -10.53
C VAL A 213 12.80 9.12 -9.18
N PHE A 214 13.42 9.51 -8.06
CA PHE A 214 12.98 9.14 -6.72
C PHE A 214 11.58 9.71 -6.37
N ILE A 215 11.33 10.95 -6.78
CA ILE A 215 10.03 11.63 -6.66
C ILE A 215 8.99 10.92 -7.53
N SER A 216 9.30 10.62 -8.79
CA SER A 216 8.39 9.94 -9.73
C SER A 216 7.91 8.58 -9.20
N GLN A 217 8.83 7.78 -8.65
CA GLN A 217 8.49 6.50 -8.02
C GLN A 217 7.59 6.68 -6.79
N GLY A 218 7.82 7.72 -5.99
CA GLY A 218 6.95 8.09 -4.87
C GLY A 218 5.54 8.45 -5.34
N LEU A 219 5.43 9.32 -6.33
CA LEU A 219 4.16 9.81 -6.90
C LEU A 219 3.30 8.68 -7.45
N PHE A 220 3.91 7.68 -8.11
CA PHE A 220 3.18 6.51 -8.63
C PHE A 220 2.44 5.76 -7.50
N VAL A 221 3.09 5.55 -6.36
CA VAL A 221 2.46 4.88 -5.20
C VAL A 221 1.31 5.71 -4.62
N PHE A 222 1.48 7.04 -4.49
CA PHE A 222 0.38 7.93 -4.08
C PHE A 222 -0.82 7.82 -5.03
N ALA A 223 -0.58 7.80 -6.35
CA ALA A 223 -1.64 7.66 -7.34
C ALA A 223 -2.34 6.30 -7.24
N CYS A 224 -1.60 5.21 -7.05
CA CYS A 224 -2.18 3.88 -6.87
C CYS A 224 -3.05 3.78 -5.61
N VAL A 225 -2.58 4.30 -4.47
CA VAL A 225 -3.34 4.28 -3.21
C VAL A 225 -4.59 5.16 -3.33
N ALA A 226 -4.46 6.37 -3.90
CA ALA A 226 -5.59 7.24 -4.17
C ALA A 226 -6.65 6.57 -5.07
N LEU A 227 -6.21 5.87 -6.13
CA LEU A 227 -7.08 5.14 -7.03
C LEU A 227 -7.82 4.00 -6.30
N MET A 228 -7.12 3.22 -5.48
CA MET A 228 -7.72 2.15 -4.69
C MET A 228 -8.79 2.70 -3.72
N ASN A 229 -8.49 3.78 -3.01
CA ASN A 229 -9.45 4.45 -2.13
C ASN A 229 -10.63 5.03 -2.92
N ALA A 230 -10.40 5.56 -4.13
CA ALA A 230 -11.45 6.12 -4.99
C ALA A 230 -12.41 5.04 -5.51
N VAL A 231 -11.87 3.91 -5.96
CA VAL A 231 -12.69 2.75 -6.34
C VAL A 231 -13.52 2.28 -5.14
N GLY A 232 -12.96 2.31 -3.93
CA GLY A 232 -13.68 1.97 -2.70
C GLY A 232 -14.82 2.90 -2.40
N ALA A 233 -14.57 4.21 -2.46
CA ALA A 233 -15.62 5.21 -2.29
C ALA A 233 -16.75 5.03 -3.32
N ILE A 234 -16.42 4.78 -4.59
CA ILE A 234 -17.40 4.53 -5.65
C ILE A 234 -18.25 3.29 -5.33
N ILE A 235 -17.61 2.18 -4.95
CA ILE A 235 -18.32 0.94 -4.59
C ILE A 235 -19.26 1.18 -3.40
N TYR A 236 -18.80 1.87 -2.35
CA TYR A 236 -19.60 2.11 -1.14
C TYR A 236 -20.70 3.16 -1.30
N PHE A 237 -20.56 4.11 -2.24
CA PHE A 237 -21.63 5.05 -2.55
C PHE A 237 -22.63 4.54 -3.59
N ASN A 238 -22.28 3.52 -4.37
CA ASN A 238 -23.17 3.01 -5.39
C ASN A 238 -24.29 2.15 -4.75
N PRO A 239 -25.57 2.56 -4.86
CA PRO A 239 -26.69 1.86 -4.25
C PRO A 239 -27.10 0.58 -5.00
N ILE A 240 -26.60 0.38 -6.22
CA ILE A 240 -26.92 -0.75 -7.10
C ILE A 240 -26.01 -1.94 -6.80
N THR A 241 -24.76 -1.67 -6.41
CA THR A 241 -23.84 -2.70 -5.97
C THR A 241 -24.14 -3.05 -4.52
N HIS A 242 -24.75 -4.22 -4.30
CA HIS A 242 -24.77 -4.82 -2.97
C HIS A 242 -23.32 -4.91 -2.48
N TYR A 243 -23.02 -4.21 -1.38
CA TYR A 243 -21.66 -4.00 -0.89
C TYR A 243 -21.04 -5.32 -0.45
N SER A 244 -20.36 -6.00 -1.36
CA SER A 244 -19.56 -7.16 -1.00
C SER A 244 -18.45 -6.65 -0.09
N GLY A 245 -18.44 -7.08 1.17
CA GLY A 245 -17.43 -6.68 2.16
C GLY A 245 -15.98 -7.03 1.77
N ILE A 246 -15.75 -7.50 0.54
CA ILE A 246 -14.48 -7.84 -0.09
C ILE A 246 -13.55 -6.63 -0.19
N PHE A 247 -14.08 -5.48 -0.61
CA PHE A 247 -13.22 -4.41 -1.10
C PHE A 247 -12.45 -3.70 0.02
N LEU A 248 -13.08 -3.52 1.19
CA LEU A 248 -12.45 -2.90 2.36
C LEU A 248 -11.17 -3.65 2.79
N PRO A 249 -11.18 -4.97 3.04
CA PRO A 249 -9.98 -5.74 3.33
C PRO A 249 -8.87 -5.58 2.29
N VAL A 250 -9.23 -5.62 1.00
CA VAL A 250 -8.27 -5.52 -0.11
C VAL A 250 -7.62 -4.13 -0.11
N VAL A 251 -8.40 -3.05 0.01
CA VAL A 251 -7.88 -1.68 0.05
C VAL A 251 -6.97 -1.47 1.25
N VAL A 252 -7.42 -1.87 2.43
CA VAL A 252 -6.69 -1.66 3.68
C VAL A 252 -5.34 -2.37 3.61
N ILE A 253 -5.32 -3.67 3.30
CA ILE A 253 -4.06 -4.41 3.23
C ILE A 253 -3.16 -3.88 2.11
N THR A 254 -3.71 -3.67 0.91
CA THR A 254 -2.89 -3.22 -0.23
C THR A 254 -2.28 -1.84 0.04
N SER A 255 -3.01 -0.93 0.67
CA SER A 255 -2.50 0.40 1.03
C SER A 255 -1.36 0.31 2.06
N ASN A 256 -1.49 -0.56 3.07
CA ASN A 256 -0.42 -0.80 4.04
C ASN A 256 0.81 -1.46 3.41
N VAL A 257 0.63 -2.45 2.55
CA VAL A 257 1.71 -3.12 1.81
C VAL A 257 2.45 -2.12 0.92
N LEU A 258 1.72 -1.32 0.14
CA LEU A 258 2.30 -0.29 -0.74
C LEU A 258 3.08 0.76 0.07
N ALA A 259 2.52 1.22 1.19
CA ALA A 259 3.18 2.18 2.10
C ALA A 259 4.46 1.59 2.73
N CYS A 260 4.48 0.30 3.06
CA CYS A 260 5.67 -0.37 3.57
C CYS A 260 6.73 -0.58 2.47
N ARG A 261 6.33 -1.11 1.31
CA ARG A 261 7.24 -1.37 0.18
C ARG A 261 8.00 -0.12 -0.24
N ILE A 262 7.30 1.00 -0.32
CA ILE A 262 7.93 2.22 -0.76
C ILE A 262 8.94 2.75 0.28
N ILE A 263 8.69 2.60 1.59
CA ILE A 263 9.70 2.93 2.63
C ILE A 263 10.97 2.11 2.42
N LEU A 264 10.84 0.80 2.20
CA LEU A 264 11.99 -0.07 1.91
C LEU A 264 12.72 0.36 0.63
N HIS A 265 11.97 0.62 -0.44
CA HIS A 265 12.54 1.04 -1.72
C HIS A 265 13.34 2.36 -1.58
N LEU A 266 12.80 3.34 -0.85
CA LEU A 266 13.51 4.59 -0.61
C LEU A 266 14.78 4.37 0.23
N ARG A 267 14.72 3.55 1.28
CA ARG A 267 15.87 3.28 2.13
C ARG A 267 16.97 2.52 1.41
N ARG A 268 16.61 1.53 0.60
CA ARG A 268 17.57 0.84 -0.28
C ARG A 268 18.29 1.83 -1.18
N LYS A 269 17.56 2.77 -1.77
CA LYS A 269 18.14 3.77 -2.69
C LYS A 269 19.01 4.80 -1.96
N ALA A 270 18.71 5.10 -0.70
CA ALA A 270 19.54 5.97 0.14
C ALA A 270 20.78 5.27 0.71
N TYR A 271 20.70 3.95 0.96
CA TYR A 271 21.78 3.12 1.48
C TYR A 271 21.96 1.89 0.58
N PRO A 272 22.59 2.05 -0.59
CA PRO A 272 22.80 0.93 -1.52
C PRO A 272 23.68 -0.14 -0.86
N THR A 273 23.40 -1.40 -1.18
CA THR A 273 24.15 -2.54 -0.67
C THR A 273 25.59 -2.50 -1.21
N SER A 274 26.57 -3.04 -0.48
CA SER A 274 27.98 -3.08 -0.95
C SER A 274 28.15 -3.73 -2.32
N SER A 275 27.35 -4.76 -2.64
CA SER A 275 27.30 -5.40 -3.95
C SER A 275 26.78 -4.46 -5.06
N GLU A 276 25.78 -3.63 -4.76
CA GLU A 276 25.25 -2.62 -5.68
C GLU A 276 26.25 -1.47 -5.87
N LEU A 277 26.92 -1.05 -4.79
CA LEU A 277 27.99 -0.06 -4.83
C LEU A 277 29.16 -0.56 -5.70
N MET A 278 29.60 -1.82 -5.52
CA MET A 278 30.63 -2.44 -6.36
C MET A 278 30.18 -2.53 -7.82
N ARG A 279 28.91 -2.83 -8.09
CA ARG A 279 28.37 -2.85 -9.46
C ARG A 279 28.37 -1.45 -10.09
N GLN A 280 27.97 -0.41 -9.34
CA GLN A 280 28.03 0.97 -9.80
C GLN A 280 29.47 1.40 -10.07
N HIS A 281 30.41 1.08 -9.17
CA HIS A 281 31.83 1.34 -9.36
C HIS A 281 32.37 0.59 -10.59
N SER A 282 31.97 -0.66 -10.80
CA SER A 282 32.38 -1.44 -11.98
C SER A 282 31.88 -0.82 -13.29
N ILE A 283 30.64 -0.30 -13.32
CA ILE A 283 30.11 0.40 -14.49
C ILE A 283 30.88 1.69 -14.74
N LEU A 284 31.15 2.48 -13.69
CA LEU A 284 31.93 3.72 -13.81
C LEU A 284 33.35 3.45 -14.30
N VAL A 285 34.01 2.43 -13.77
CA VAL A 285 35.34 2.01 -14.22
C VAL A 285 35.31 1.54 -15.68
N ARG A 286 34.30 0.77 -16.09
CA ARG A 286 34.15 0.32 -17.47
C ARG A 286 33.95 1.50 -18.43
N GLU A 287 33.14 2.49 -18.05
CA GLU A 287 32.93 3.67 -18.88
C GLU A 287 34.18 4.54 -18.97
N ASP A 288 34.92 4.72 -17.87
CA ASP A 288 36.21 5.43 -17.89
C ASP A 288 37.21 4.74 -18.83
N LEU A 289 37.33 3.41 -18.75
CA LEU A 289 38.18 2.63 -19.67
C LEU A 289 37.76 2.80 -21.13
N ARG A 290 36.45 2.74 -21.43
CA ARG A 290 35.93 2.93 -22.79
C ARG A 290 36.26 4.31 -23.34
N THR A 291 36.09 5.36 -22.54
CA THR A 291 36.41 6.73 -22.95
C THR A 291 37.91 6.94 -23.17
N ARG A 292 38.77 6.26 -22.40
CA ARG A 292 40.23 6.30 -22.61
C ARG A 292 40.64 5.63 -23.91
N ASP A 293 40.10 4.44 -24.20
CA ASP A 293 40.39 3.73 -25.46
C ASP A 293 39.93 4.54 -26.68
N GLU A 294 38.75 5.19 -26.60
CA GLU A 294 38.27 6.09 -27.66
C GLU A 294 39.12 7.37 -27.82
N SER A 295 39.78 7.82 -26.75
CA SER A 295 40.65 8.99 -26.75
C SER A 295 42.09 8.72 -27.21
N GLN A 296 42.50 7.44 -27.28
CA GLN A 296 43.83 7.11 -27.80
C GLN A 296 43.85 7.36 -29.31
N PRO A 297 44.79 8.19 -29.82
CA PRO A 297 44.95 8.34 -31.26
C PRO A 297 45.29 6.95 -31.84
N PRO A 298 44.78 6.63 -33.05
CA PRO A 298 45.10 5.37 -33.70
C PRO A 298 46.62 5.20 -33.70
N PRO A 299 47.14 4.00 -33.37
CA PRO A 299 48.57 3.78 -33.31
C PRO A 299 49.16 4.23 -34.64
N THR A 300 50.08 5.22 -34.56
CA THR A 300 50.81 5.70 -35.73
C THR A 300 51.41 4.46 -36.39
N PRO A 301 51.21 4.23 -37.69
CA PRO A 301 51.77 3.06 -38.34
C PRO A 301 53.26 3.06 -38.04
N LEU A 302 53.73 2.09 -37.25
CA LEU A 302 55.15 1.90 -37.06
C LEU A 302 55.70 1.66 -38.46
N HIS A 303 56.39 2.66 -39.00
CA HIS A 303 57.21 2.50 -40.19
C HIS A 303 58.17 1.38 -39.84
N TYR A 304 57.86 0.17 -40.31
CA TYR A 304 58.74 -0.98 -40.27
C TYR A 304 59.92 -0.63 -41.18
N GLN A 305 60.92 0.07 -40.62
CA GLN A 305 62.19 0.31 -41.27
C GLN A 305 62.88 -1.05 -41.35
N ARG A 306 62.63 -1.76 -42.45
CA ARG A 306 63.36 -2.95 -42.86
C ARG A 306 64.81 -2.50 -43.10
N SER A 307 65.67 -2.68 -42.10
CA SER A 307 67.11 -2.54 -42.24
C SER A 307 67.59 -3.62 -43.23
N SER A 308 67.85 -3.23 -44.47
CA SER A 308 68.63 -4.04 -45.41
C SER A 308 70.06 -4.17 -44.88
N PRO A 309 70.62 -5.38 -44.80
CA PRO A 309 72.05 -5.55 -44.56
C PRO A 309 72.84 -5.15 -45.81
N ASP A 310 73.76 -4.20 -45.67
CA ASP A 310 74.76 -3.87 -46.71
C ASP A 310 75.70 -5.07 -46.93
N PRO A 311 75.92 -5.54 -48.18
CA PRO A 311 76.75 -6.69 -48.44
C PRO A 311 78.11 -6.33 -49.04
N TRP A 312 78.89 -5.39 -48.49
CA TRP A 312 80.26 -5.14 -49.01
C TRP A 312 81.25 -4.65 -47.96
N THR A 313 81.86 -5.58 -47.23
CA THR A 313 83.21 -5.42 -46.67
C THR A 313 83.91 -6.78 -46.65
N HIS A 314 84.68 -7.09 -47.69
CA HIS A 314 85.90 -7.93 -47.67
C HIS A 314 86.47 -8.09 -49.09
N ARG A 315 87.26 -7.11 -49.54
CA ARG A 315 88.63 -7.25 -50.08
C ARG A 315 89.11 -5.96 -50.71
#